data_AF-A0A972MIP1-F1
#
_entry.id   AF-A0A972MIP1-F1
#
_cell.length_a   1.000
_cell.length_b   1.000
_cell.length_c   1.000
_cell.angle_alpha   90.00
_cell.angle_beta   90.00
_cell.angle_gamma   90.00
#
_symmetry.space_group_name_H-M   'P 1'
#
loop_
_entity.id
_entity.type
_entity.pdbx_description
1 polymer ?
#
loop_
_entity_poly.entity_id
_entity_poly.type
_entity_poly.pdbx_seq_one_letter_code
_entity_poly.pdbx_strand_id
1 'polypeptide(L)'
;MEKEVLHQIVLSGIYFLQEESLLEELLEFQENINRKIDSLFKKENFACEKGCFFCCIGWEVKGIIPEVLLFIRELNALEEKKRVKIYEKLQEYKDIPNKENIPCPFLESGLCVAYSGRPFVCRTYSSYDKALCEKKETFQFPDIIGKALDIVKEEVSLVESPFNTLFETKIPLTQISFDKTNKYFYLNLGETAYIYPLKNKTNIQAGLYSQKYLR
;
A
#
# COMPACT_ATOMS: atom_id res chain seq x y z
N MET A 1 10.96 12.15 -9.74
CA MET A 1 11.75 11.35 -8.77
C MET A 1 13.20 11.76 -8.96
N GLU A 2 13.91 12.06 -7.87
CA GLU A 2 15.32 12.42 -7.95
C GLU A 2 16.17 11.24 -8.44
N LYS A 3 17.29 11.55 -9.11
CA LYS A 3 18.14 10.54 -9.73
C LYS A 3 18.67 9.52 -8.72
N GLU A 4 19.00 9.96 -7.51
CA GLU A 4 19.50 9.10 -6.44
C GLU A 4 18.41 8.13 -5.95
N VAL A 5 17.19 8.62 -5.71
CA VAL A 5 16.04 7.78 -5.32
C VAL A 5 15.75 6.72 -6.37
N LEU A 6 15.77 7.10 -7.66
CA LEU A 6 15.59 6.13 -8.76
C LEU A 6 16.70 5.07 -8.76
N HIS A 7 17.95 5.47 -8.51
CA HIS A 7 19.07 4.55 -8.44
C HIS A 7 18.90 3.52 -7.32
N GLN A 8 18.53 3.95 -6.11
CA GLN A 8 18.30 3.04 -4.99
C GLN A 8 17.12 2.09 -5.23
N ILE A 9 16.03 2.58 -5.85
CA ILE A 9 14.90 1.75 -6.26
C ILE A 9 15.33 0.68 -7.30
N VAL A 10 16.15 1.07 -8.28
CA VAL A 10 16.71 0.15 -9.28
C VAL A 10 17.60 -0.89 -8.60
N LEU A 11 18.50 -0.49 -7.71
CA LEU A 11 19.35 -1.41 -6.97
C LEU A 11 18.53 -2.41 -6.15
N SER A 12 17.52 -1.94 -5.43
CA SER A 12 16.60 -2.81 -4.68
C SER A 12 15.94 -3.85 -5.60
N GLY A 13 15.48 -3.44 -6.78
CA GLY A 13 14.92 -4.35 -7.78
C GLY A 13 15.90 -5.39 -8.29
N ILE A 14 17.18 -5.04 -8.46
CA ILE A 14 18.24 -5.99 -8.82
C ILE A 14 18.47 -7.00 -7.70
N TYR A 15 18.57 -6.56 -6.45
CA TYR A 15 18.72 -7.46 -5.31
C TYR A 15 17.56 -8.45 -5.22
N PHE A 16 16.32 -8.00 -5.39
CA PHE A 16 15.16 -8.91 -5.38
C PHE A 16 15.19 -9.93 -6.53
N LEU A 17 15.71 -9.56 -7.71
CA LEU A 17 15.86 -10.49 -8.83
C LEU A 17 16.97 -11.54 -8.59
N GLN A 18 18.00 -11.17 -7.83
CA GLN A 18 19.10 -12.07 -7.48
C GLN A 18 18.73 -13.00 -6.31
N GLU A 19 17.97 -12.49 -5.35
CA GLU A 19 17.57 -13.19 -4.14
C GLU A 19 16.10 -12.88 -3.80
N GLU A 20 15.19 -13.74 -4.27
CA GLU A 20 13.74 -13.55 -4.08
C GLU A 20 13.32 -13.51 -2.60
N SER A 21 14.07 -14.14 -1.69
CA SER A 21 13.78 -14.15 -0.24
C SER A 21 13.84 -12.77 0.39
N LEU A 22 14.71 -11.87 -0.10
CA LEU A 22 14.82 -10.50 0.43
C LEU A 22 13.50 -9.74 0.33
N LEU A 23 12.70 -10.01 -0.72
CA LEU A 23 11.40 -9.39 -0.88
C LEU A 23 10.39 -9.92 0.13
N GLU A 24 10.40 -11.22 0.41
CA GLU A 24 9.52 -11.80 1.42
C GLU A 24 9.89 -11.29 2.83
N GLU A 25 11.18 -11.21 3.15
CA GLU A 25 11.67 -10.61 4.40
C GLU A 25 11.20 -9.15 4.57
N LEU A 26 11.28 -8.35 3.51
CA LEU A 26 10.78 -6.97 3.49
C LEU A 26 9.27 -6.90 3.79
N LEU A 27 8.50 -7.82 3.20
CA LEU A 27 7.04 -7.85 3.35
C LEU A 27 6.65 -8.35 4.74
N GLU A 28 7.33 -9.37 5.28
CA GLU A 28 7.19 -9.82 6.66
C GLU A 28 7.53 -8.71 7.66
N PHE A 29 8.58 -7.94 7.40
CA PHE A 29 8.95 -6.78 8.20
C PHE A 29 7.84 -5.72 8.21
N GLN A 30 7.30 -5.36 7.05
CA GLN A 30 6.18 -4.42 6.97
C GLN A 30 4.91 -4.97 7.65
N GLU A 31 4.63 -6.27 7.56
CA GLU A 31 3.53 -6.89 8.28
C GLU A 31 3.72 -6.82 9.81
N ASN A 32 4.95 -6.99 10.30
CA ASN A 32 5.27 -6.82 11.71
C ASN A 32 4.99 -5.39 12.20
N ILE A 33 5.38 -4.38 11.41
CA ILE A 33 5.04 -2.97 11.68
C ILE A 33 3.51 -2.80 11.75
N ASN A 34 2.78 -3.32 10.77
CA ASN A 34 1.32 -3.25 10.75
C ASN A 34 0.69 -3.89 12.00
N ARG A 35 1.19 -5.06 12.43
CA ARG A 35 0.73 -5.75 13.65
C ARG A 35 0.98 -4.93 14.92
N LYS A 36 2.13 -4.25 15.02
CA LYS A 36 2.46 -3.35 16.14
C LYS A 36 1.48 -2.17 16.21
N ILE A 37 1.21 -1.54 15.07
CA ILE A 37 0.25 -0.42 14.96
C ILE A 37 -1.17 -0.88 15.31
N ASP A 38 -1.64 -1.99 14.71
CA ASP A 38 -2.97 -2.52 15.00
C ASP A 38 -3.13 -2.84 16.50
N SER A 39 -2.08 -3.36 17.14
CA SER A 39 -2.07 -3.67 18.57
C SER A 39 -2.05 -2.43 19.45
N LEU A 40 -1.42 -1.34 19.00
CA LEU A 40 -1.45 -0.05 19.65
C LEU A 40 -2.87 0.55 19.61
N PHE A 41 -3.50 0.53 18.43
CA PHE A 41 -4.82 1.14 18.21
C PHE A 41 -5.96 0.35 18.86
N LYS A 42 -5.82 -0.97 19.03
CA LYS A 42 -6.79 -1.79 19.78
C LYS A 42 -6.98 -1.38 21.24
N LYS A 43 -6.06 -0.60 21.81
CA LYS A 43 -6.13 -0.11 23.19
C LYS A 43 -6.93 1.18 23.34
N GLU A 44 -7.31 1.79 22.23
CA GLU A 44 -8.00 3.07 22.17
C GLU A 44 -9.51 2.87 21.94
N ASN A 45 -10.32 3.75 22.54
CA ASN A 45 -11.77 3.74 22.38
C ASN A 45 -12.20 4.61 21.19
N PHE A 46 -11.74 4.27 19.99
CA PHE A 46 -12.16 4.96 18.77
C PHE A 46 -13.64 4.71 18.46
N ALA A 47 -14.28 5.68 17.82
CA ALA A 47 -15.60 5.50 17.22
C ALA A 47 -15.53 4.68 15.91
N CYS A 48 -14.32 4.41 15.42
CA CYS A 48 -14.07 3.62 14.22
C CYS A 48 -14.30 2.14 14.47
N GLU A 49 -15.11 1.52 13.62
CA GLU A 49 -15.35 0.08 13.59
C GLU A 49 -15.02 -0.51 12.22
N LYS A 50 -14.82 -1.83 12.17
CA LYS A 50 -14.65 -2.52 10.87
C LYS A 50 -15.93 -2.33 10.04
N GLY A 51 -15.81 -1.72 8.87
CA GLY A 51 -16.95 -1.36 8.02
C GLY A 51 -17.34 0.12 8.09
N CYS A 52 -16.71 0.92 8.95
CA CYS A 52 -16.75 2.37 8.86
C CYS A 52 -15.97 2.82 7.61
N PHE A 53 -16.63 3.57 6.72
CA PHE A 53 -16.09 3.94 5.41
C PHE A 53 -15.94 5.46 5.19
N PHE A 54 -16.19 6.30 6.20
CA PHE A 54 -16.15 7.76 6.03
C PHE A 54 -14.79 8.27 5.55
N CYS A 55 -13.68 7.72 6.08
CA CYS A 55 -12.33 8.05 5.63
C CYS A 55 -12.01 7.52 4.22
N CYS A 56 -12.82 6.62 3.68
CA CYS A 56 -12.66 6.07 2.34
C CYS A 56 -13.33 6.93 1.26
N ILE A 57 -13.90 8.10 1.58
CA ILE A 57 -14.54 9.00 0.62
C ILE A 57 -13.74 10.29 0.55
N GLY A 58 -13.34 10.72 -0.65
CA GLY A 58 -12.78 12.06 -0.83
C GLY A 58 -11.27 12.17 -0.98
N TRP A 59 -10.52 11.07 -0.86
CA TRP A 59 -9.06 11.13 -0.68
C TRP A 59 -8.29 10.25 -1.65
N GLU A 60 -7.12 10.73 -2.08
CA GLU A 60 -6.12 9.89 -2.75
C GLU A 60 -5.17 9.30 -1.72
N VAL A 61 -5.29 8.00 -1.50
CA VAL A 61 -4.43 7.26 -0.57
C VAL A 61 -3.08 6.99 -1.21
N LYS A 62 -2.01 7.36 -0.51
CA LYS A 62 -0.63 7.00 -0.86
C LYS A 62 -0.08 6.08 0.23
N GLY A 63 0.55 4.98 -0.18
CA GLY A 63 1.29 4.08 0.70
C GLY A 63 2.76 4.05 0.30
N ILE A 64 3.62 3.63 1.22
CA ILE A 64 5.03 3.35 0.89
C ILE A 64 5.12 2.03 0.12
N ILE A 65 6.23 1.78 -0.59
CA ILE A 65 6.34 0.61 -1.48
C ILE A 65 6.00 -0.72 -0.77
N PRO A 66 6.53 -1.04 0.42
CA PRO A 66 6.17 -2.28 1.12
C PRO A 66 4.67 -2.40 1.43
N GLU A 67 4.01 -1.30 1.81
CA GLU A 67 2.57 -1.28 2.06
C GLU A 67 1.76 -1.53 0.78
N VAL A 68 2.18 -0.92 -0.33
CA VAL A 68 1.54 -1.08 -1.63
C VAL A 68 1.66 -2.53 -2.11
N LEU A 69 2.82 -3.16 -1.89
CA LEU A 69 3.03 -4.57 -2.21
C LEU A 69 2.15 -5.51 -1.37
N LEU A 70 2.02 -5.27 -0.06
CA LEU A 70 1.08 -6.02 0.78
C LEU A 70 -0.38 -5.78 0.36
N PHE A 71 -0.73 -4.56 -0.03
CA PHE A 71 -2.05 -4.24 -0.53
C PHE A 71 -2.36 -5.01 -1.84
N ILE A 72 -1.39 -5.04 -2.77
CA ILE A 72 -1.48 -5.82 -4.01
C ILE A 72 -1.60 -7.32 -3.72
N ARG A 73 -0.88 -7.84 -2.73
CA ARG A 73 -0.97 -9.25 -2.31
C ARG A 73 -2.39 -9.64 -1.94
N GLU A 74 -3.06 -8.79 -1.15
CA GLU A 74 -4.46 -8.99 -0.77
C GLU A 74 -5.41 -8.90 -1.98
N LEU A 75 -5.19 -7.96 -2.89
CA LEU A 75 -5.96 -7.88 -4.13
C LEU A 75 -5.80 -9.14 -4.99
N ASN A 76 -4.58 -9.66 -5.10
CA ASN A 76 -4.26 -10.85 -5.88
C ASN A 76 -4.81 -12.14 -5.25
N ALA A 77 -5.10 -12.13 -3.95
CA ALA A 77 -5.77 -13.24 -3.27
C ALA A 77 -7.30 -13.32 -3.56
N LEU A 78 -7.89 -12.26 -4.12
CA LEU A 78 -9.30 -12.26 -4.54
C LEU A 78 -9.52 -13.13 -5.78
N GLU A 79 -10.76 -13.52 -6.04
CA GLU A 79 -11.13 -14.18 -7.30
C GLU A 79 -10.83 -13.30 -8.52
N GLU A 80 -10.44 -13.91 -9.64
CA GLU A 80 -10.07 -13.21 -10.87
C GLU A 80 -11.12 -12.20 -11.33
N LYS A 81 -12.39 -12.61 -11.36
CA LYS A 81 -13.51 -11.76 -11.78
C LYS A 81 -13.62 -10.50 -10.93
N LYS A 82 -13.30 -10.61 -9.64
CA LYS A 82 -13.27 -9.48 -8.70
C LYS A 82 -12.06 -8.58 -8.96
N ARG A 83 -10.89 -9.15 -9.25
CA ARG A 83 -9.68 -8.37 -9.62
C ARG A 83 -9.91 -7.53 -10.87
N VAL A 84 -10.51 -8.12 -11.90
CA VAL A 84 -10.87 -7.41 -13.15
C VAL A 84 -11.83 -6.26 -12.88
N LYS A 85 -12.91 -6.50 -12.11
CA LYS A 85 -13.87 -5.46 -11.73
C LYS A 85 -13.21 -4.31 -10.94
N ILE A 86 -12.26 -4.61 -10.06
CA ILE A 86 -11.51 -3.58 -9.32
C ILE A 86 -10.62 -2.77 -10.28
N TYR A 87 -9.97 -3.44 -11.24
CA TYR A 87 -9.17 -2.76 -12.25
C TYR A 87 -10.01 -1.80 -13.10
N GLU A 88 -11.21 -2.21 -13.52
CA GLU A 88 -12.16 -1.35 -14.26
C GLU A 88 -12.56 -0.13 -13.44
N LYS A 89 -12.99 -0.32 -12.19
CA LYS A 89 -13.28 0.77 -11.24
C LYS A 89 -12.09 1.72 -11.07
N LEU A 90 -10.86 1.19 -11.04
CA LEU A 90 -9.66 2.00 -10.93
C LEU A 90 -9.43 2.87 -12.16
N GLN A 91 -9.73 2.39 -13.37
CA GLN A 91 -9.61 3.21 -14.57
C GLN A 91 -10.62 4.35 -14.52
N GLU A 92 -11.89 4.04 -14.23
CA GLU A 92 -12.94 5.05 -14.07
C GLU A 92 -12.55 6.10 -13.01
N TYR A 93 -12.03 5.65 -11.87
CA TYR A 93 -11.64 6.55 -10.78
C TYR A 93 -10.48 7.49 -11.16
N LYS A 94 -9.55 7.07 -12.02
CA LYS A 94 -8.43 7.91 -12.47
C LYS A 94 -8.91 9.11 -13.27
N ASP A 95 -9.94 8.93 -14.09
CA ASP A 95 -10.46 9.93 -15.01
C ASP A 95 -11.36 10.97 -14.31
N ILE A 96 -11.70 10.77 -13.05
CA ILE A 96 -12.52 11.71 -12.27
C ILE A 96 -11.68 12.93 -11.85
N PRO A 97 -12.04 14.16 -12.28
CA PRO A 97 -11.28 15.37 -11.93
C PRO A 97 -11.41 15.78 -10.45
N ASN A 98 -12.63 15.68 -9.89
CA ASN A 98 -12.91 16.00 -8.48
C ASN A 98 -13.35 14.74 -7.71
N LYS A 99 -12.54 14.33 -6.74
CA LYS A 99 -12.73 13.11 -5.95
C LYS A 99 -13.35 13.34 -4.58
N GLU A 100 -13.68 14.57 -4.20
CA GLU A 100 -14.11 14.98 -2.84
C GLU A 100 -15.29 14.15 -2.26
N ASN A 101 -16.20 13.68 -3.12
CA ASN A 101 -17.34 12.85 -2.74
C ASN A 101 -17.32 11.46 -3.38
N ILE A 102 -16.19 11.08 -3.98
CA ILE A 102 -16.06 9.80 -4.65
C ILE A 102 -15.48 8.78 -3.66
N PRO A 103 -16.14 7.62 -3.49
CA PRO A 103 -15.59 6.54 -2.71
C PRO A 103 -14.30 6.00 -3.33
N CYS A 104 -13.39 5.55 -2.47
CA CYS A 104 -12.20 4.82 -2.86
C CYS A 104 -12.58 3.62 -3.76
N PRO A 105 -11.88 3.38 -4.88
CA PRO A 105 -12.24 2.34 -5.84
C PRO A 105 -12.16 0.91 -5.26
N PHE A 106 -11.46 0.75 -4.13
CA PHE A 106 -11.33 -0.51 -3.40
C PHE A 106 -12.44 -0.74 -2.36
N LEU A 107 -13.36 0.22 -2.18
CA LEU A 107 -14.49 0.07 -1.26
C LEU A 107 -15.59 -0.79 -1.89
N GLU A 108 -16.04 -1.81 -1.16
CA GLU A 108 -17.18 -2.64 -1.54
C GLU A 108 -18.02 -2.95 -0.29
N SER A 109 -19.32 -2.63 -0.35
CA SER A 109 -20.27 -2.87 0.75
C SER A 109 -19.78 -2.32 2.11
N GLY A 110 -19.20 -1.12 2.12
CA GLY A 110 -18.69 -0.45 3.32
C GLY A 110 -17.33 -0.96 3.82
N LEU A 111 -16.72 -1.95 3.17
CA LEU A 111 -15.42 -2.49 3.56
C LEU A 111 -14.42 -2.46 2.41
N CYS A 112 -13.16 -2.16 2.71
CA CYS A 112 -12.08 -2.30 1.73
C CYS A 112 -11.92 -3.78 1.33
N VAL A 113 -11.88 -4.08 0.04
CA VAL A 113 -11.65 -5.45 -0.47
C VAL A 113 -10.28 -6.02 -0.11
N ALA A 114 -9.31 -5.15 0.23
CA ALA A 114 -7.97 -5.48 0.70
C ALA A 114 -7.72 -4.93 2.11
N TYR A 115 -8.74 -5.03 3.00
CA TYR A 115 -8.73 -4.43 4.34
C TYR A 115 -7.51 -4.81 5.20
N SER A 116 -7.06 -6.06 5.12
CA SER A 116 -5.92 -6.56 5.91
C SER A 116 -4.59 -5.95 5.48
N GLY A 117 -4.46 -5.56 4.20
CA GLY A 117 -3.27 -4.95 3.61
C GLY A 117 -3.32 -3.42 3.56
N ARG A 118 -4.25 -2.77 4.28
CA ARG A 118 -4.39 -1.31 4.28
C ARG A 118 -3.08 -0.61 4.68
N PRO A 119 -2.68 0.48 3.99
CA PRO A 119 -1.53 1.30 4.37
C PRO A 119 -1.69 1.97 5.74
N PHE A 120 -0.57 2.43 6.32
CA PHE A 120 -0.51 3.17 7.58
C PHE A 120 -1.53 4.28 7.65
N VAL A 121 -1.62 5.12 6.61
CA VAL A 121 -2.58 6.25 6.59
C VAL A 121 -4.03 5.77 6.73
N CYS A 122 -4.39 4.63 6.13
CA CYS A 122 -5.73 4.07 6.26
C CYS A 122 -5.96 3.37 7.61
N ARG A 123 -4.90 2.91 8.29
CA ARG A 123 -4.99 2.32 9.63
C ARG A 123 -5.13 3.39 10.71
N THR A 124 -4.46 4.52 10.52
CA THR A 124 -4.34 5.57 11.54
C THR A 124 -5.35 6.69 11.39
N TYR A 125 -5.98 6.85 10.23
CA TYR A 125 -7.08 7.80 10.04
C TYR A 125 -8.31 7.36 10.84
N SER A 126 -8.38 7.85 12.08
CA SER A 126 -9.30 7.41 13.12
C SER A 126 -9.81 8.61 13.90
N SER A 127 -11.02 8.47 14.46
CA SER A 127 -11.71 9.51 15.22
C SER A 127 -12.30 8.91 16.49
N TYR A 128 -12.34 9.71 17.56
CA TYR A 128 -13.10 9.40 18.78
C TYR A 128 -14.60 9.73 18.64
N ASP A 129 -14.99 10.45 17.59
CA ASP A 129 -16.37 10.84 17.33
C ASP A 129 -16.77 10.56 15.87
N LYS A 130 -17.77 9.69 15.69
CA LYS A 130 -18.32 9.31 14.39
C LYS A 130 -19.08 10.45 13.71
N ALA A 131 -19.72 11.33 14.48
CA ALA A 131 -20.51 12.44 13.95
C ALA A 131 -19.64 13.45 13.19
N LEU A 132 -18.39 13.66 13.64
CA LEU A 132 -17.41 14.49 12.93
C LEU A 132 -17.08 13.90 11.55
N CYS A 133 -16.94 12.58 11.46
CA CYS A 133 -16.69 11.89 10.19
C CYS A 133 -17.90 11.96 9.25
N GLU A 134 -19.12 11.80 9.78
CA GLU A 134 -20.38 11.88 9.01
C GLU A 134 -20.57 13.25 8.37
N LYS A 135 -20.25 14.31 9.12
CA LYS A 135 -20.38 15.70 8.66
C LYS A 135 -19.17 16.20 7.88
N LYS A 136 -18.11 15.39 7.75
CA LYS A 136 -16.81 15.79 7.18
C LYS A 136 -16.23 17.04 7.85
N GLU A 137 -16.44 17.19 9.15
CA GLU A 137 -15.89 18.30 9.93
C GLU A 137 -14.41 18.05 10.25
N THR A 138 -13.64 19.13 10.33
CA THR A 138 -12.23 19.05 10.75
C THR A 138 -12.16 18.59 12.20
N PHE A 139 -11.32 17.60 12.48
CA PHE A 139 -11.08 17.11 13.82
C PHE A 139 -9.58 16.99 14.10
N GLN A 140 -9.20 16.98 15.37
CA GLN A 140 -7.82 16.72 15.76
C GLN A 140 -7.55 15.22 15.69
N PHE A 141 -6.48 14.88 14.99
CA PHE A 141 -6.01 13.51 14.95
C PHE A 141 -5.65 13.02 16.37
N PRO A 142 -6.04 11.79 16.75
CA PRO A 142 -5.65 11.19 18.02
C PRO A 142 -4.14 11.24 18.30
N ASP A 143 -3.75 11.65 19.52
CA ASP A 143 -2.33 11.76 19.93
C ASP A 143 -1.54 10.46 19.77
N ILE A 144 -2.22 9.31 19.89
CA ILE A 144 -1.67 7.97 19.69
C ILE A 144 -1.05 7.76 18.29
N ILE A 145 -1.47 8.55 17.29
CA ILE A 145 -0.86 8.54 15.95
C ILE A 145 0.60 8.97 16.01
N GLY A 146 0.96 9.92 16.89
CA GLY A 146 2.35 10.31 17.11
C GLY A 146 3.20 9.12 17.56
N LYS A 147 2.73 8.36 18.55
CA LYS A 147 3.41 7.14 19.02
C LYS A 147 3.53 6.09 17.93
N ALA A 148 2.52 5.96 17.06
CA ALA A 148 2.57 5.03 15.93
C ALA A 148 3.62 5.44 14.90
N LEU A 149 3.76 6.74 14.64
CA LEU A 149 4.82 7.27 13.77
C LEU A 149 6.21 7.03 14.37
N ASP A 150 6.36 7.16 15.68
CA ASP A 150 7.63 6.90 16.36
C ASP A 150 8.03 5.42 16.23
N ILE A 151 7.09 4.49 16.44
CA ILE A 151 7.32 3.06 16.17
C ILE A 151 7.80 2.85 14.73
N VAL A 152 7.09 3.40 13.73
CA VAL A 152 7.49 3.22 12.33
C VAL A 152 8.89 3.77 12.08
N LYS A 153 9.21 4.95 12.60
CA LYS A 153 10.54 5.57 12.44
C LYS A 153 11.63 4.72 13.08
N GLU A 154 11.41 4.24 14.29
CA GLU A 154 12.36 3.38 15.01
C GLU A 154 12.63 2.09 14.24
N GLU A 155 11.58 1.40 13.77
CA GLU A 155 11.73 0.18 12.99
C GLU A 155 12.45 0.45 11.66
N VAL A 156 12.02 1.46 10.90
CA VAL A 156 12.58 1.78 9.58
C VAL A 156 14.03 2.28 9.69
N SER A 157 14.43 2.85 10.83
CA SER A 157 15.83 3.26 11.06
C SER A 157 16.84 2.09 11.01
N LEU A 158 16.36 0.85 11.17
CA LEU A 158 17.17 -0.36 11.08
C LEU A 158 17.33 -0.87 9.64
N VAL A 159 16.59 -0.31 8.69
CA VAL A 159 16.64 -0.72 7.28
C VAL A 159 17.79 0.01 6.60
N GLU A 160 18.71 -0.74 6.01
CA GLU A 160 19.84 -0.18 5.30
C GLU A 160 19.52 0.14 3.83
N SER A 161 20.39 0.93 3.21
CA SER A 161 20.38 1.16 1.77
C SER A 161 20.68 -0.14 1.01
N PRO A 162 20.00 -0.44 -0.11
CA PRO A 162 19.09 0.44 -0.84
C PRO A 162 17.62 0.39 -0.38
N PHE A 163 17.27 -0.54 0.53
CA PHE A 163 15.88 -0.86 0.86
C PHE A 163 15.17 0.22 1.66
N ASN A 164 15.89 1.02 2.44
CA ASN A 164 15.34 2.16 3.18
C ASN A 164 14.55 3.13 2.28
N THR A 165 15.01 3.33 1.04
CA THR A 165 14.36 4.18 0.04
C THR A 165 12.95 3.70 -0.30
N LEU A 166 12.67 2.39 -0.17
CA LEU A 166 11.35 1.81 -0.39
C LEU A 166 10.35 2.27 0.68
N PHE A 167 10.81 2.51 1.90
CA PHE A 167 9.99 3.04 3.01
C PHE A 167 9.80 4.55 2.94
N GLU A 168 10.57 5.26 2.12
CA GLU A 168 10.44 6.70 1.90
C GLU A 168 9.61 7.02 0.65
N THR A 169 9.55 6.08 -0.30
CA THR A 169 8.88 6.28 -1.58
C THR A 169 7.38 6.03 -1.48
N LYS A 170 6.59 7.10 -1.59
CA LYS A 170 5.13 7.04 -1.57
C LYS A 170 4.53 6.87 -2.96
N ILE A 171 3.67 5.88 -3.13
CA ILE A 171 2.95 5.59 -4.37
C ILE A 171 1.44 5.68 -4.11
N PRO A 172 0.68 6.42 -4.94
CA PRO A 172 -0.78 6.39 -4.88
C PRO A 172 -1.29 4.98 -5.15
N LEU A 173 -2.20 4.45 -4.32
CA LEU A 173 -2.78 3.12 -4.55
C LEU A 173 -3.51 3.03 -5.89
N THR A 174 -3.96 4.16 -6.42
CA THR A 174 -4.57 4.26 -7.76
C THR A 174 -3.56 3.99 -8.88
N GLN A 175 -2.26 4.14 -8.65
CA GLN A 175 -1.20 3.94 -9.65
C GLN A 175 -0.63 2.52 -9.69
N ILE A 176 -1.19 1.57 -8.93
CA ILE A 176 -0.83 0.15 -9.10
C ILE A 176 -1.15 -0.32 -10.53
N SER A 177 -0.37 -1.26 -11.03
CA SER A 177 -0.50 -1.77 -12.40
C SER A 177 -1.30 -3.07 -12.42
N PHE A 178 -1.87 -3.39 -13.58
CA PHE A 178 -2.65 -4.61 -13.78
C PHE A 178 -2.26 -5.28 -15.10
N ASP A 179 -1.84 -6.53 -15.01
CA ASP A 179 -1.58 -7.37 -16.17
C ASP A 179 -2.91 -7.87 -16.73
N LYS A 180 -3.29 -7.34 -17.90
CA LYS A 180 -4.55 -7.69 -18.57
C LYS A 180 -4.57 -9.12 -19.11
N THR A 181 -3.42 -9.75 -19.30
CA THR A 181 -3.32 -11.12 -19.81
C THR A 181 -3.47 -12.09 -18.66
N ASN A 182 -2.64 -11.94 -17.63
CA ASN A 182 -2.62 -12.87 -16.48
C ASN A 182 -3.62 -12.49 -15.38
N LYS A 183 -4.29 -11.34 -15.49
CA LYS A 183 -5.32 -10.85 -14.56
C LYS A 183 -4.82 -10.68 -13.11
N TYR A 184 -3.59 -10.21 -12.95
CA TYR A 184 -2.96 -9.92 -11.66
C TYR A 184 -2.54 -8.45 -11.55
N PHE A 185 -2.66 -7.90 -10.35
CA PHE A 185 -2.06 -6.62 -10.01
C PHE A 185 -0.56 -6.79 -9.75
N TYR A 186 0.21 -5.77 -10.09
CA TYR A 186 1.65 -5.76 -9.89
C TYR A 186 2.17 -4.35 -9.62
N LEU A 187 3.37 -4.28 -9.06
CA LEU A 187 4.12 -3.05 -8.91
C LEU A 187 5.29 -3.03 -9.89
N ASN A 188 5.42 -1.93 -10.62
CA ASN A 188 6.58 -1.66 -11.45
C ASN A 188 7.62 -0.91 -10.63
N LEU A 189 8.72 -1.58 -10.30
CA LEU A 189 9.82 -1.01 -9.54
C LEU A 189 10.84 -0.40 -10.51
N GLY A 190 10.50 0.77 -11.06
CA GLY A 190 11.39 1.60 -11.88
C GLY A 190 11.86 0.93 -13.17
N GLU A 191 11.04 0.10 -13.83
CA GLU A 191 11.37 -0.71 -15.02
C GLU A 191 12.50 -1.72 -14.81
N THR A 192 12.91 -1.95 -13.55
CA THR A 192 13.92 -2.95 -13.19
C THR A 192 13.28 -4.28 -12.85
N ALA A 193 12.21 -4.26 -12.07
CA ALA A 193 11.49 -5.46 -11.66
C ALA A 193 9.98 -5.20 -11.68
N TYR A 194 9.22 -6.13 -12.26
CA TYR A 194 7.77 -6.19 -12.12
C TYR A 194 7.45 -7.21 -11.03
N ILE A 195 6.91 -6.73 -9.92
CA ILE A 195 6.66 -7.53 -8.72
C ILE A 195 5.17 -7.87 -8.68
N TYR A 196 4.87 -9.17 -8.64
CA TYR A 196 3.52 -9.73 -8.53
C TYR A 196 3.38 -10.44 -7.17
N PRO A 197 3.03 -9.71 -6.10
CA PRO A 197 2.78 -10.32 -4.80
C PRO A 197 1.59 -11.27 -4.87
N LEU A 198 1.79 -12.54 -4.53
CA LEU A 198 0.73 -13.54 -4.40
C LEU A 198 0.73 -14.08 -2.97
N LYS A 199 -0.35 -14.79 -2.61
CA LYS A 199 -0.56 -15.28 -1.24
C LYS A 199 0.56 -16.19 -0.71
N ASN A 200 1.13 -17.05 -1.56
CA ASN A 200 2.08 -18.08 -1.14
C ASN A 200 3.51 -17.86 -1.65
N LYS A 201 3.66 -17.10 -2.74
CA LYS A 201 4.96 -16.79 -3.35
C LYS A 201 4.83 -15.51 -4.16
N THR A 202 5.68 -14.52 -3.89
CA THR A 202 5.80 -13.37 -4.79
C THR A 202 6.57 -13.76 -6.05
N ASN A 203 6.00 -13.44 -7.22
CA ASN A 203 6.69 -13.62 -8.50
C ASN A 203 7.35 -12.31 -8.92
N ILE A 204 8.59 -12.37 -9.40
CA ILE A 204 9.38 -11.22 -9.81
C ILE A 204 9.83 -11.43 -11.25
N GLN A 205 9.49 -10.51 -12.12
CA GLN A 205 9.91 -10.54 -13.52
C GLN A 205 10.91 -9.43 -13.78
N ALA A 206 11.99 -9.74 -14.50
CA ALA A 206 12.96 -8.75 -14.93
C ALA A 206 12.32 -7.73 -15.88
N GLY A 207 12.41 -6.46 -15.53
CA GLY A 207 12.00 -5.34 -16.37
C GLY A 207 13.04 -4.97 -17.44
N LEU A 208 12.72 -3.97 -18.25
CA LEU A 208 13.53 -3.56 -19.39
C LEU A 208 14.96 -3.14 -19.01
N TYR A 209 15.15 -2.48 -17.86
CA TYR A 209 16.49 -2.08 -17.44
C TYR A 209 17.33 -3.28 -17.01
N SER A 210 16.80 -4.17 -16.17
CA SER A 210 17.57 -5.32 -15.68
C SER A 210 17.91 -6.31 -16.79
N GLN A 211 17.04 -6.51 -17.78
CA GLN A 211 17.33 -7.34 -18.95
C GLN A 211 18.54 -6.88 -19.77
N LYS A 212 18.90 -5.59 -19.68
CA LYS A 212 20.06 -5.00 -20.34
C LYS A 212 21.36 -5.18 -19.55
N TYR A 213 21.29 -5.32 -18.23
CA TYR A 213 22.45 -5.31 -17.33
C TYR A 213 22.70 -6.64 -16.60
N LEU A 214 21.74 -7.57 -16.59
CA LEU A 214 21.85 -8.92 -15.99
C LEU A 214 22.21 -10.01 -17.03
N ARG A 215 22.78 -9.63 -18.17
CA ARG A 215 23.33 -10.56 -19.17
C ARG A 215 24.84 -10.67 -19.04
#